data_AF-A0A855K982-F1
#
_entry.id   AF-A0A855K982-F1
#
_cell.length_a   1.000
_cell.length_b   1.000
_cell.length_c   1.000
_cell.angle_alpha   90.00
_cell.angle_beta   90.00
_cell.angle_gamma   90.00
#
_symmetry.space_group_name_H-M   'P 1'
#
loop_
_entity.id
_entity.type
_entity.pdbx_description
1 polymer ?
#
loop_
_entity_poly.entity_id
_entity_poly.type
_entity_poly.pdbx_seq_one_letter_code
_entity_poly.pdbx_strand_id
1 'polypeptide(L)'
;YYLEPLTLLAALAPVTQQIGLVATVSATYFPPYHLARKFASLDQISGGRAGWNCVTSASDREARNFGLDAQLDHADRYARAHEY
;
A
#
# COMPACT_ATOMS: atom_id res chain seq x y z
N TYR A 1 9.90 -13.06 -9.59
CA TYR A 1 9.98 -12.13 -8.46
C TYR A 1 9.10 -10.94 -8.77
N TYR A 2 8.16 -10.61 -7.91
CA TYR A 2 7.37 -9.38 -8.03
C TYR A 2 8.12 -8.26 -7.30
N LEU A 3 8.27 -7.10 -7.94
CA LEU A 3 8.87 -5.93 -7.31
C LEU A 3 7.88 -5.34 -6.29
N GLU A 4 8.42 -4.80 -5.19
CA GLU A 4 7.63 -4.00 -4.27
C GLU A 4 7.15 -2.72 -4.99
N PRO A 5 5.84 -2.43 -5.00
CA PRO A 5 5.26 -1.44 -5.90
C PRO A 5 5.72 -0.01 -5.64
N LEU A 6 5.88 0.42 -4.38
CA LEU A 6 6.28 1.81 -4.10
C LEU A 6 7.70 2.11 -4.55
N THR A 7 8.62 1.14 -4.40
CA THR A 7 9.99 1.24 -4.88
C THR A 7 10.04 1.33 -6.41
N LEU A 8 9.23 0.51 -7.11
CA LEU A 8 9.09 0.59 -8.56
C LEU A 8 8.52 1.94 -9.02
N LEU A 9 7.45 2.41 -8.38
CA LEU A 9 6.83 3.68 -8.75
C LEU A 9 7.75 4.87 -8.47
N ALA A 10 8.54 4.84 -7.39
CA ALA A 10 9.55 5.86 -7.12
C ALA A 10 10.63 5.93 -8.22
N ALA A 11 11.01 4.78 -8.81
CA ALA A 11 11.93 4.73 -9.94
C ALA A 11 11.29 5.25 -11.25
N LEU A 12 9.98 5.08 -11.42
CA LEU A 12 9.23 5.57 -12.59
C LEU A 12 8.85 7.05 -12.51
N ALA A 13 8.78 7.60 -11.30
CA ALA A 13 8.39 8.98 -11.06
C ALA A 13 9.23 10.01 -11.85
N PRO A 14 10.58 9.99 -11.83
CA PRO A 14 11.38 11.00 -12.54
C PRO A 14 11.39 10.83 -14.07
N VAL A 15 11.04 9.65 -14.60
CA VAL A 15 11.06 9.34 -16.04
C VAL A 15 9.69 9.48 -16.71
N THR A 16 8.69 10.00 -15.98
CA THR A 16 7.32 10.19 -16.47
C THR A 16 6.78 11.55 -16.02
N GLN A 17 5.89 12.16 -16.80
CA GLN A 17 5.40 13.52 -16.53
C GLN A 17 3.90 13.61 -16.27
N GLN A 18 3.09 12.74 -16.89
CA GLN A 18 1.63 12.90 -16.90
C GLN A 18 0.87 11.70 -16.34
N ILE A 19 1.48 10.52 -16.28
CA ILE A 19 0.80 9.31 -15.83
C ILE A 19 0.69 9.27 -14.29
N GLY A 20 -0.46 8.85 -13.78
CA GLY A 20 -0.65 8.57 -12.35
C GLY A 20 0.14 7.33 -11.92
N LEU A 21 0.67 7.35 -10.69
CA LEU A 21 1.47 6.29 -10.11
C LEU A 21 0.72 5.69 -8.91
N VAL A 22 -0.07 4.65 -9.18
CA VAL A 22 -0.99 4.07 -8.19
C VAL A 22 -0.46 2.72 -7.70
N ALA A 23 -0.23 2.59 -6.39
CA ALA A 23 0.15 1.33 -5.76
C ALA A 23 -1.02 0.71 -4.98
N THR A 24 -1.16 -0.61 -5.10
CA THR A 24 -2.02 -1.40 -4.21
C THR A 24 -1.24 -1.75 -2.95
N VAL A 25 -1.69 -1.27 -1.80
CA VAL A 25 -1.06 -1.57 -0.49
C VAL A 25 -2.15 -1.86 0.53
N SER A 26 -1.90 -2.85 1.39
CA SER A 26 -2.88 -3.28 2.39
C SER A 26 -2.91 -2.35 3.61
N ALA A 27 -4.12 -1.96 4.02
CA ALA A 27 -4.39 -1.30 5.30
C ALA A 27 -4.44 -2.29 6.49
N THR A 28 -4.31 -3.60 6.24
CA THR A 28 -4.48 -4.62 7.30
C THR A 28 -3.22 -4.79 8.15
N TYR A 29 -2.04 -4.71 7.53
CA TYR A 29 -0.78 -5.10 8.18
C TYR A 29 0.23 -3.97 8.36
N PHE A 30 0.17 -2.92 7.54
CA PHE A 30 1.11 -1.81 7.62
C PHE A 30 0.63 -0.78 8.64
N PRO A 31 1.48 -0.32 9.59
CA PRO A 31 1.09 0.77 10.46
C PRO A 31 0.80 2.07 9.68
N PRO A 32 -0.26 2.83 10.01
CA PRO A 32 -0.76 3.95 9.22
C PRO A 32 0.28 5.04 9.01
N TYR A 33 1.04 5.38 10.04
CA TYR A 33 2.10 6.38 9.95
C TYR A 33 3.16 6.05 8.89
N HIS A 34 3.57 4.78 8.81
CA HIS A 34 4.59 4.36 7.84
C HIS A 34 4.06 4.41 6.41
N LEU A 35 2.79 4.00 6.21
CA LEU A 35 2.18 4.03 4.89
C LEU A 35 1.95 5.47 4.42
N ALA A 36 1.42 6.32 5.30
CA ALA A 36 1.24 7.75 5.04
C ALA A 36 2.56 8.42 4.63
N ARG A 37 3.66 8.18 5.37
CA ARG A 37 4.97 8.74 5.04
C ARG A 37 5.48 8.26 3.68
N LYS A 38 5.29 6.97 3.34
CA LYS A 38 5.72 6.43 2.04
C LYS A 38 4.95 7.06 0.88
N PHE A 39 3.63 7.17 1.00
CA PHE A 39 2.82 7.81 -0.04
C PHE A 39 3.10 9.31 -0.14
N ALA A 40 3.29 10.01 0.98
CA ALA A 40 3.69 11.42 0.96
C ALA A 40 5.04 11.62 0.26
N SER A 41 6.02 10.74 0.50
CA SER A 41 7.29 10.76 -0.23
C SER A 41 7.11 10.53 -1.73
N LEU A 42 6.31 9.53 -2.14
CA LEU A 42 6.04 9.28 -3.55
C LEU A 42 5.31 10.46 -4.20
N ASP A 43 4.38 11.08 -3.47
CA ASP A 43 3.63 12.25 -3.94
C ASP A 43 4.58 13.42 -4.23
N GLN A 44 5.51 13.72 -3.32
CA GLN A 44 6.54 14.74 -3.49
C GLN A 44 7.48 14.42 -4.66
N ILE A 45 7.97 13.18 -4.77
CA ILE A 45 8.89 12.76 -5.86
C ILE A 45 8.19 12.82 -7.22
N SER A 46 6.90 12.46 -7.26
CA SER A 46 6.13 12.39 -8.51
C SER A 46 5.50 13.73 -8.91
N GLY A 47 5.47 14.72 -8.03
CA GLY A 47 4.82 16.01 -8.27
C GLY A 47 3.30 15.93 -8.22
N GLY A 48 2.74 15.26 -7.22
CA GLY A 48 1.28 15.18 -7.01
C GLY A 48 0.58 14.04 -7.77
N ARG A 49 1.32 13.05 -8.26
CA ARG A 49 0.79 11.97 -9.12
C ARG A 49 0.64 10.63 -8.39
N ALA A 50 0.91 10.58 -7.10
CA ALA A 50 0.80 9.35 -6.32
C ALA A 50 -0.67 9.01 -6.04
N GLY A 51 -1.00 7.72 -6.09
CA GLY A 51 -2.30 7.23 -5.67
C GLY A 51 -2.20 5.93 -4.89
N TRP A 52 -3.15 5.71 -3.99
CA TRP A 52 -3.23 4.48 -3.21
C TRP A 52 -4.52 3.73 -3.55
N ASN A 53 -4.37 2.52 -4.06
CA ASN A 53 -5.45 1.54 -4.07
C ASN A 53 -5.47 0.81 -2.72
N CYS A 54 -6.28 1.32 -1.79
CA CYS A 54 -6.44 0.75 -0.46
C CYS A 54 -7.17 -0.59 -0.51
N VAL A 55 -6.52 -1.63 0.03
CA VAL A 55 -7.07 -2.99 0.10
C VAL A 55 -6.91 -3.55 1.50
N THR A 56 -7.69 -4.57 1.82
CA THR A 56 -7.67 -5.24 3.12
C THR A 56 -6.99 -6.61 3.09
N SER A 57 -6.14 -6.87 2.09
CA SER A 57 -5.55 -8.20 1.82
C SER A 57 -6.62 -9.29 1.58
N ALA A 58 -6.24 -10.55 1.38
CA ALA A 58 -7.24 -11.62 1.18
C ALA A 58 -6.79 -13.04 1.55
N SER A 59 -5.50 -13.30 1.74
CA SER A 59 -5.00 -14.69 1.85
C SER A 59 -4.34 -14.99 3.21
N ASP A 60 -4.58 -16.20 3.72
CA ASP A 60 -3.88 -16.70 4.92
C ASP A 60 -2.37 -16.87 4.70
N ARG A 61 -1.96 -17.07 3.44
CA ARG A 61 -0.54 -17.10 3.09
C ARG A 61 0.12 -15.75 3.36
N GLU A 62 -0.57 -14.66 3.02
CA GLU A 62 -0.10 -13.31 3.31
C GLU A 62 -0.12 -13.04 4.81
N ALA A 63 -1.20 -13.40 5.51
CA ALA A 63 -1.33 -13.24 6.96
C ALA A 63 -0.15 -13.89 7.73
N ARG A 64 0.25 -15.09 7.33
CA ARG A 64 1.39 -15.81 7.91
C ARG A 64 2.73 -15.10 7.73
N ASN A 65 2.92 -14.35 6.65
CA ASN A 65 4.12 -13.53 6.48
C ASN A 65 4.15 -12.32 7.42
N PHE A 66 2.99 -11.93 7.99
CA PHE A 66 2.85 -10.86 8.98
C PHE A 66 2.66 -11.39 10.41
N GLY A 67 2.95 -12.68 10.64
CA GLY A 67 2.92 -13.27 11.99
C GLY A 67 1.52 -13.63 12.50
N LEU A 68 0.52 -13.74 11.62
CA LEU A 68 -0.82 -14.20 11.96
C LEU A 68 -1.04 -15.64 11.47
N ASP A 69 -1.80 -16.44 12.21
CA ASP A 69 -2.10 -17.83 11.81
C ASP A 69 -3.05 -17.89 10.59
N ALA A 70 -4.00 -16.96 10.53
CA ALA A 70 -4.98 -16.82 9.46
C ALA A 70 -5.34 -15.35 9.22
N GLN A 71 -6.03 -15.09 8.11
CA GLN A 71 -6.56 -13.77 7.80
C GLN A 71 -7.62 -13.35 8.82
N LEU A 72 -7.65 -12.04 9.12
CA LEU A 72 -8.72 -11.46 9.93
C LEU A 72 -10.07 -11.58 9.21
N ASP A 73 -11.15 -11.67 9.99
CA ASP A 73 -12.50 -11.72 9.43
C ASP A 73 -12.77 -10.52 8.52
N HIS A 74 -13.59 -10.74 7.49
CA HIS A 74 -13.86 -9.72 6.47
C HIS A 74 -14.33 -8.40 7.11
N ALA A 75 -15.28 -8.45 8.05
CA ALA A 75 -15.80 -7.26 8.72
C ALA A 75 -14.72 -6.50 9.49
N ASP A 76 -13.88 -7.21 10.26
CA ASP A 76 -12.83 -6.60 11.08
C ASP A 76 -11.78 -5.89 10.22
N ARG A 77 -11.45 -6.46 9.06
CA ARG A 77 -10.49 -5.82 8.14
C ARG A 77 -11.02 -4.51 7.58
N TYR A 78 -12.31 -4.44 7.25
CA TYR A 78 -12.93 -3.20 6.79
C TYR A 78 -13.11 -2.19 7.92
N ALA A 79 -13.42 -2.63 9.15
CA ALA A 79 -13.45 -1.75 10.31
C ALA A 79 -12.08 -1.11 10.56
N ARG A 80 -11.00 -1.90 10.51
CA ARG A 80 -9.63 -1.39 10.58
C ARG A 80 -9.31 -0.40 9.46
N ALA A 81 -9.69 -0.72 8.22
CA ALA A 81 -9.45 0.17 7.08
C ALA A 81 -10.21 1.52 7.18
N HIS A 82 -11.31 1.57 7.94
CA HIS A 82 -12.06 2.80 8.19
C HIS A 82 -11.37 3.69 9.24
N GLU A 83 -10.70 3.11 10.24
CA GLU A 83 -9.94 3.87 11.27
C GLU A 83 -8.58 4.38 10.74
N TYR A 84 -8.04 3.69 9.72
CA TYR A 84 -6.71 3.90 9.13
C TYR A 84 -6.45 5.32 8.62
#